data_AF-A0A1Q3VTX9-F1
#
_entry.id   AF-A0A1Q3VTX9-F1
#
_cell.length_a   1.000
_cell.length_b   1.000
_cell.length_c   1.000
_cell.angle_alpha   90.00
_cell.angle_beta   90.00
_cell.angle_gamma   90.00
#
_symmetry.space_group_name_H-M   'P 1'
#
loop_
_entity.id
_entity.type
_entity.pdbx_description
1 polymer ?
#
loop_
_entity_poly.entity_id
_entity_poly.type
_entity_poly.pdbx_seq_one_letter_code
_entity_poly.pdbx_strand_id
1 'polypeptide(L)'
;MTTSPAPPPDPRQALLFALAAERLSAYYEHGQWMTTAQGASLAESWLLRGAVKRDALPLADRRLLSELSDRLARYLAGSLSREAGLYTAHEMMEALDPNYRSELVFDLLDECARLLRENGEEART
;
A
#
# COMPACT_ATOMS: atom_id res chain seq x y z
N MET A 1 25.18 -17.16 9.73
CA MET A 1 24.11 -17.28 8.73
C MET A 1 23.74 -15.87 8.32
N THR A 2 24.24 -15.40 7.18
CA THR A 2 23.88 -14.09 6.63
C THR A 2 22.53 -14.25 5.91
N THR A 3 21.44 -13.82 6.54
CA THR A 3 20.16 -13.64 5.86
C THR A 3 20.36 -12.57 4.80
N SER A 4 20.41 -12.98 3.54
CA SER A 4 20.42 -12.06 2.39
C SER A 4 19.21 -11.13 2.55
N PRO A 5 19.35 -9.81 2.44
CA PRO A 5 18.18 -8.93 2.47
C PRO A 5 17.26 -9.38 1.33
N ALA A 6 15.97 -9.58 1.65
CA ALA A 6 14.96 -9.83 0.64
C ALA A 6 15.09 -8.73 -0.44
N PRO A 7 14.96 -9.09 -1.73
CA PRO A 7 14.96 -8.09 -2.79
C PRO A 7 13.93 -7.00 -2.46
N PRO A 8 14.22 -5.73 -2.78
CA PRO A 8 13.26 -4.66 -2.54
C PRO A 8 11.93 -5.00 -3.23
N PRO A 9 10.78 -4.73 -2.58
CA PRO A 9 9.48 -5.06 -3.13
C PRO A 9 9.29 -4.45 -4.53
N ASP A 10 8.47 -5.10 -5.38
CA ASP A 10 8.04 -4.54 -6.67
C ASP A 10 7.58 -3.08 -6.41
N PRO A 11 8.06 -2.08 -7.16
CA PRO A 11 7.65 -0.69 -6.97
C PRO A 11 6.12 -0.51 -6.93
N ARG A 12 5.36 -1.38 -7.62
CA ARG A 12 3.90 -1.42 -7.55
C ARG A 12 3.38 -1.91 -6.20
N GLN A 13 4.00 -2.95 -5.64
CA GLN A 13 3.68 -3.47 -4.31
C GLN A 13 3.98 -2.44 -3.23
N ALA A 14 5.15 -1.79 -3.30
CA ALA A 14 5.54 -0.72 -2.38
C ALA A 14 4.54 0.45 -2.44
N LEU A 15 4.15 0.87 -3.65
CA LEU A 15 3.18 1.95 -3.82
C LEU A 15 1.78 1.56 -3.34
N LEU A 16 1.31 0.35 -3.64
CA LEU A 16 0.02 -0.16 -3.15
C LEU A 16 -0.03 -0.14 -1.61
N PHE A 17 1.02 -0.67 -0.98
CA PHE A 17 1.15 -0.72 0.47
C PHE A 17 1.14 0.70 1.08
N ALA A 18 1.96 1.60 0.54
CA ALA A 18 2.06 2.96 1.04
C ALA A 18 0.74 3.73 0.94
N LEU A 19 0.02 3.58 -0.17
CA LEU A 19 -1.30 4.19 -0.34
C LEU A 19 -2.34 3.62 0.63
N ALA A 20 -2.29 2.32 0.92
CA ALA A 20 -3.19 1.70 1.89
C ALA A 20 -2.89 2.19 3.32
N ALA A 21 -1.61 2.32 3.68
CA ALA A 21 -1.16 2.83 4.98
C ALA A 21 -1.71 4.24 5.25
N GLU A 22 -1.52 5.15 4.30
CA GLU A 22 -1.96 6.55 4.37
C GLU A 22 -3.49 6.67 4.45
N ARG A 23 -4.22 5.84 3.67
CA ARG A 23 -5.69 5.79 3.74
C ARG A 23 -6.19 5.30 5.10
N LEU A 24 -5.54 4.29 5.65
CA LEU A 24 -5.92 3.69 6.92
C LEU A 24 -5.61 4.64 8.10
N SER A 25 -4.46 5.31 8.07
CA SER A 25 -4.12 6.39 9.00
C SER A 25 -5.15 7.52 8.93
N ALA A 26 -5.47 8.05 7.75
CA ALA A 26 -6.49 9.09 7.59
C ALA A 26 -7.87 8.65 8.12
N TYR A 27 -8.26 7.40 7.91
CA TYR A 27 -9.50 6.86 8.44
C TYR A 27 -9.51 6.80 9.97
N TYR A 28 -8.48 6.24 10.60
CA TYR A 28 -8.48 6.07 12.05
C TYR A 28 -8.18 7.35 12.84
N GLU A 29 -7.38 8.25 12.28
CA GLU A 29 -7.00 9.51 12.93
C GLU A 29 -8.02 10.63 12.71
N HIS A 30 -8.66 10.66 11.53
CA HIS A 30 -9.53 11.77 11.14
C HIS A 30 -10.98 11.34 10.81
N GLY A 31 -11.27 10.04 10.78
CA GLY A 31 -12.59 9.54 10.39
C GLY A 31 -12.90 9.74 8.91
N GLN A 32 -11.88 9.91 8.06
CA GLN A 32 -12.03 10.28 6.65
C GLN A 32 -11.57 9.18 5.71
N TRP A 33 -12.39 8.91 4.70
CA TRP A 33 -11.98 8.12 3.54
C TRP A 33 -11.58 9.06 2.40
N MET A 34 -10.37 8.85 1.87
CA MET A 34 -9.91 9.60 0.71
C MET A 34 -10.76 9.28 -0.51
N THR A 35 -11.16 10.31 -1.24
CA THR A 35 -11.79 10.17 -2.56
C THR A 35 -10.81 9.55 -3.56
N THR A 36 -11.33 9.01 -4.67
CA THR A 36 -10.49 8.48 -5.77
C THR A 36 -9.50 9.53 -6.29
N ALA A 37 -9.92 10.79 -6.40
CA ALA A 37 -9.07 11.88 -6.85
C ALA A 37 -7.93 12.17 -5.85
N GLN A 38 -8.23 12.25 -4.55
CA GLN A 38 -7.22 12.43 -3.51
C GLN A 38 -6.22 11.27 -3.49
N GLY A 39 -6.69 10.04 -3.68
CA GLY A 39 -5.82 8.86 -3.81
C GLY A 39 -4.87 8.92 -5.00
N ALA A 40 -5.35 9.38 -6.15
CA ALA A 40 -4.52 9.56 -7.33
C ALA A 40 -3.43 10.63 -7.11
N SER A 41 -3.77 11.75 -6.46
CA SER A 41 -2.81 12.79 -6.08
C SER A 41 -1.79 12.30 -5.04
N LEU A 42 -2.21 11.46 -4.10
CA LEU A 42 -1.32 10.81 -3.14
C LEU A 42 -0.32 9.88 -3.87
N ALA A 43 -0.79 9.08 -4.82
CA ALA A 43 0.08 8.23 -5.63
C ALA A 43 1.14 9.03 -6.39
N GLU A 44 0.75 10.17 -6.99
CA GLU A 44 1.70 11.07 -7.64
C GLU A 44 2.75 11.63 -6.65
N SER A 45 2.32 12.02 -5.46
CA SER A 45 3.23 12.50 -4.41
C SER A 45 4.27 11.46 -4.01
N TRP A 46 3.87 10.19 -3.88
CA TRP A 46 4.78 9.08 -3.62
C TRP A 46 5.78 8.84 -4.76
N LEU A 47 5.33 8.94 -6.02
CA LEU A 47 6.20 8.82 -7.19
C LEU A 47 7.23 9.96 -7.25
N LEU A 48 6.86 11.18 -6.84
CA LEU A 48 7.76 12.33 -6.79
C LEU A 48 8.81 12.21 -5.68
N ARG A 49 8.50 11.54 -4.57
CA ARG A 49 9.45 11.29 -3.45
C ARG A 49 10.54 10.28 -3.79
N GLY A 50 10.51 9.65 -4.97
CA GLY A 50 11.57 8.76 -5.45
C GLY A 50 11.52 7.34 -4.87
N ALA A 51 10.48 6.98 -4.12
CA ALA A 51 10.24 5.62 -3.64
C ALA A 51 10.01 4.62 -4.79
N VAL A 52 9.50 5.12 -5.93
CA VAL A 52 9.23 4.37 -7.16
C VAL A 52 9.61 5.26 -8.34
N LYS A 53 10.35 4.74 -9.32
CA LYS A 53 10.70 5.52 -10.52
C LYS A 53 9.42 5.87 -11.31
N ARG A 54 9.08 7.16 -11.34
CA ARG A 54 7.88 7.72 -12.00
C ARG A 54 7.71 7.28 -13.47
N ASP A 55 8.80 7.20 -14.21
CA ASP A 55 8.80 6.85 -15.64
C ASP A 55 8.53 5.34 -15.88
N ALA A 56 8.53 4.53 -14.81
CA ALA A 56 8.24 3.10 -14.87
C ALA A 56 6.75 2.76 -14.72
N LEU A 57 5.88 3.73 -14.42
CA LEU A 57 4.47 3.47 -14.10
C LEU A 57 3.48 4.25 -14.98
N PRO A 58 2.82 3.60 -15.96
CA PRO A 58 1.73 4.17 -16.77
C PRO A 58 0.56 4.70 -15.92
N LEU A 59 -0.22 5.65 -16.47
CA LEU A 59 -1.39 6.21 -15.78
C LEU A 59 -2.43 5.14 -15.40
N ALA A 60 -2.61 4.12 -16.26
CA ALA A 60 -3.53 3.00 -15.99
C ALA A 60 -3.10 2.24 -14.72
N ASP A 61 -1.82 1.91 -14.60
CA ASP A 61 -1.28 1.24 -13.41
C ASP A 61 -1.44 2.10 -12.14
N ARG A 62 -1.25 3.42 -12.24
CA ARG A 62 -1.48 4.34 -11.10
C ARG A 62 -2.92 4.33 -10.61
N ARG A 63 -3.89 4.25 -11.55
CA ARG A 63 -5.32 4.17 -11.22
C ARG A 63 -5.65 2.84 -10.56
N LEU A 64 -5.17 1.73 -11.14
CA LEU A 64 -5.34 0.39 -10.57
C LEU A 64 -4.79 0.33 -9.13
N LEU A 65 -3.59 0.87 -8.89
CA LEU A 65 -3.01 0.89 -7.54
C LEU A 65 -3.81 1.75 -6.56
N SER A 66 -4.34 2.89 -7.00
CA SER A 66 -5.25 3.70 -6.18
C SER A 66 -6.51 2.92 -5.80
N GLU A 67 -7.11 2.18 -6.73
CA GLU A 67 -8.30 1.36 -6.48
C GLU A 67 -8.02 0.18 -5.55
N LEU A 68 -6.93 -0.56 -5.79
CA LEU A 68 -6.52 -1.68 -4.93
C LEU A 68 -6.18 -1.21 -3.52
N SER A 69 -5.53 -0.04 -3.37
CA SER A 69 -5.21 0.50 -2.04
C SER A 69 -6.47 0.87 -1.25
N ASP A 70 -7.49 1.41 -1.90
CA ASP A 70 -8.78 1.70 -1.26
C ASP A 70 -9.48 0.42 -0.82
N ARG A 71 -9.49 -0.60 -1.69
CA ARG A 71 -10.05 -1.93 -1.37
C ARG A 71 -9.37 -2.55 -0.16
N LEU A 72 -8.03 -2.56 -0.14
CA LEU A 72 -7.26 -3.10 0.98
C LEU A 72 -7.53 -2.34 2.28
N ALA A 73 -7.48 -1.00 2.25
CA ALA A 73 -7.71 -0.18 3.44
C ALA A 73 -9.12 -0.39 4.02
N ARG A 74 -10.15 -0.48 3.16
CA ARG A 74 -11.53 -0.78 3.59
C ARG A 74 -11.67 -2.19 4.14
N TYR A 75 -11.01 -3.17 3.52
CA TYR A 75 -11.01 -4.55 4.01
C TYR A 75 -10.39 -4.65 5.41
N LEU A 76 -9.23 -4.01 5.63
CA LEU A 76 -8.58 -3.97 6.95
C LEU A 76 -9.48 -3.27 7.98
N ALA A 77 -10.03 -2.10 7.63
CA ALA A 77 -10.91 -1.36 8.53
C ALA A 77 -12.19 -2.14 8.92
N GLY A 78 -12.70 -2.98 8.01
CA GLY A 78 -13.88 -3.82 8.25
C GLY A 78 -13.61 -5.14 8.97
N SER A 79 -12.35 -5.61 9.00
CA SER A 79 -11.95 -6.88 9.61
C SER A 79 -11.31 -6.73 10.98
N LEU A 80 -10.83 -5.54 11.33
CA LEU A 80 -10.13 -5.26 12.57
C LEU A 80 -11.02 -4.53 13.59
N SER A 81 -10.73 -4.74 14.88
CA SER A 81 -11.21 -3.85 15.92
C SER A 81 -10.61 -2.45 15.74
N ARG A 82 -11.20 -1.42 16.36
CA ARG A 82 -10.67 -0.05 16.26
C ARG A 82 -9.23 0.06 16.78
N GLU A 83 -8.93 -0.60 17.89
CA GLU A 83 -7.60 -0.60 18.49
C GLU A 83 -6.58 -1.35 17.62
N ALA A 84 -6.94 -2.55 17.14
CA ALA A 84 -6.09 -3.32 16.23
C ALA A 84 -5.85 -2.57 14.90
N GLY A 85 -6.86 -1.86 14.42
CA GLY A 85 -6.75 -1.02 13.22
C GLY A 85 -5.83 0.18 13.38
N LEU A 86 -5.88 0.88 14.52
CA LEU A 86 -4.93 1.95 14.86
C LEU A 86 -3.51 1.43 14.94
N TYR A 87 -3.30 0.29 15.60
CA TYR A 87 -2.00 -0.38 15.67
C TYR A 87 -1.49 -0.78 14.27
N THR A 88 -2.36 -1.38 13.45
CA THR A 88 -2.02 -1.77 12.08
C THR A 88 -1.65 -0.57 11.22
N ALA A 89 -2.42 0.52 11.28
CA ALA A 89 -2.10 1.74 10.55
C ALA A 89 -0.74 2.32 10.96
N HIS A 90 -0.43 2.30 12.25
CA HIS A 90 0.87 2.74 12.76
C HIS A 90 2.03 1.86 12.24
N GLU A 91 1.92 0.54 12.37
CA GLU A 91 2.92 -0.41 11.86
C GLU A 91 3.15 -0.25 10.36
N MET A 92 2.08 -0.03 9.59
CA MET A 92 2.19 0.20 8.15
C MET A 92 2.89 1.52 7.82
N MET A 93 2.68 2.58 8.61
CA MET A 93 3.36 3.86 8.41
C MET A 93 4.85 3.79 8.78
N GLU A 94 5.21 3.07 9.85
CA GLU A 94 6.62 2.82 10.22
C GLU A 94 7.34 1.99 9.15
N ALA A 95 6.64 1.04 8.54
CA ALA A 95 7.15 0.20 7.45
C ALA A 95 7.45 0.94 6.14
N LEU A 96 7.13 2.22 6.04
CA LEU A 96 7.56 3.06 4.93
C LEU A 96 9.07 3.36 5.00
N ASP A 97 9.69 3.21 6.17
CA ASP A 97 11.15 3.08 6.28
C ASP A 97 11.57 1.67 5.85
N PRO A 98 12.43 1.52 4.81
CA PRO A 98 12.86 0.21 4.33
C PRO A 98 13.67 -0.62 5.36
N ASN A 99 14.12 -0.02 6.46
CA ASN A 99 14.82 -0.71 7.53
C ASN A 99 13.89 -1.27 8.61
N TYR A 100 12.63 -0.86 8.64
CA TYR A 100 11.65 -1.34 9.59
C TYR A 100 11.24 -2.79 9.26
N ARG A 101 11.02 -3.60 10.30
CA ARG A 101 10.74 -5.03 10.19
C ARG A 101 9.62 -5.40 11.15
N SER A 102 8.53 -5.94 10.62
CA SER A 102 7.38 -6.42 11.40
C SER A 102 6.77 -7.62 10.67
N GLU A 103 6.41 -8.67 11.41
CA GLU A 103 5.77 -9.87 10.84
C GLU A 103 4.41 -9.52 10.23
N LEU A 104 3.63 -8.68 10.93
CA LEU A 104 2.36 -8.15 10.42
C LEU A 104 2.55 -7.44 9.07
N VAL A 105 3.61 -6.65 8.96
CA VAL A 105 3.91 -5.91 7.73
C VAL A 105 4.28 -6.87 6.59
N PHE A 106 4.99 -7.96 6.87
CA PHE A 106 5.28 -8.97 5.84
C PHE A 106 4.01 -9.65 5.34
N ASP A 107 3.09 -10.03 6.23
CA ASP A 107 1.80 -10.59 5.84
C ASP A 107 0.99 -9.62 4.96
N LEU A 108 0.99 -8.33 5.31
CA LEU A 108 0.31 -7.28 4.53
C LEU A 108 0.98 -7.03 3.17
N LEU A 109 2.31 -7.11 3.09
CA LEU A 109 3.04 -7.02 1.83
C LEU A 109 2.75 -8.22 0.93
N ASP A 110 2.65 -9.43 1.49
CA ASP A 110 2.25 -10.63 0.74
C ASP A 110 0.81 -10.52 0.21
N GLU A 111 -0.09 -9.93 1.00
CA GLU A 111 -1.45 -9.62 0.55
C GLU A 111 -1.46 -8.59 -0.60
N CYS A 112 -0.62 -7.56 -0.54
CA CYS A 112 -0.43 -6.62 -1.66
C CYS A 112 0.04 -7.36 -2.93
N ALA A 113 1.00 -8.29 -2.80
CA ALA A 113 1.49 -9.08 -3.92
C ALA A 113 0.40 -10.00 -4.50
N ARG A 114 -0.45 -10.58 -3.65
CA ARG A 114 -1.61 -11.38 -4.09
C ARG A 114 -2.60 -10.54 -4.90
N LEU A 115 -3.00 -9.36 -4.39
CA LEU A 115 -3.91 -8.44 -5.08
C LEU A 115 -3.37 -8.03 -6.46
N LEU A 116 -2.08 -7.73 -6.56
CA LEU A 116 -1.44 -7.37 -7.83
C LEU A 116 -1.42 -8.52 -8.84
N ARG A 117 -1.23 -9.75 -8.38
CA ARG A 117 -1.25 -10.94 -9.26
C ARG A 117 -2.63 -11.14 -9.86
N GLU A 118 -3.66 -11.13 -9.01
CA GLU A 118 -5.05 -11.36 -9.40
C GLU A 118 -5.56 -10.29 -10.38
N ASN A 119 -5.23 -9.01 -10.13
CA ASN A 119 -5.74 -7.91 -10.95
C ASN A 119 -4.76 -7.53 -12.10
N GLY A 120 -3.56 -8.12 -12.14
CA GLY A 120 -2.58 -7.95 -13.22
C GLY A 120 -2.63 -9.04 -14.29
N GLU A 121 -3.27 -10.18 -14.01
CA GLU A 121 -3.58 -11.22 -15.00
C GLU A 121 -4.84 -10.89 -15.81
N GLU A 122 -5.86 -10.30 -15.18
CA GLU A 122 -7.11 -9.86 -15.86
C GLU A 122 -6.89 -8.79 -16.93
N ALA A 123 -5.81 -8.00 -16.85
CA ALA A 123 -5.48 -6.98 -17.86
C ALA A 123 -4.82 -7.56 -19.14
N ARG A 124 -4.56 -8.88 -19.20
CA ARG A 124 -3.88 -9.55 -20.33
C ARG A 124 -4.72 -10.61 -21.06
N THR A 125 -5.98 -10.79 -20.65
CA THR A 125 -6.99 -11.61 -21.33
C THR A 125 -8.07 -10.74 -21.94
#